data_AF-A0A9N8EJ33-F1
#
_entry.id   AF-A0A9N8EJ33-F1
#
_cell.length_a   1.000
_cell.length_b   1.000
_cell.length_c   1.000
_cell.angle_alpha   90.00
_cell.angle_beta   90.00
_cell.angle_gamma   90.00
#
_symmetry.space_group_name_H-M   'P 1'
#
loop_
_entity.id
_entity.type
_entity.pdbx_description
1 polymer ?
#
loop_
_entity_poly.entity_id
_entity_poly.type
_entity_poly.pdbx_seq_one_letter_code
_entity_poly.pdbx_strand_id
1 'polypeptide(L)'
;MQPSSNKRRRKSNRKHTSNDADPKPDETTSQGAGVHAPATIVPELAEIPQIVMEEMMKTSPRQVAQAMDGRNDLLDNSNNNSEKHIKEAFRFGAHTMVLAQMRRWSANEDVQMCGCFCIEKLAYMDEREPQVIDAGAVEVVLSAMHKFPSSVGVQYGGCLALKNLLSGDSSSSQSTQTISARFVQQLGGVLVVKHAMEANFEDTEIQSVCCDILRFLALKKQFLTAMLEAGVGGIVMKTLEHHWKKDKGVKRVRRHIAWKVCSRRLGDR
;
A
#
# COMPACT_ATOMS: atom_id res chain seq x y z
N MET A 1 10.86 -56.33 -33.43
CA MET A 1 9.39 -56.41 -33.43
C MET A 1 8.83 -55.01 -33.61
N GLN A 2 8.14 -54.78 -34.73
CA GLN A 2 7.06 -53.79 -34.89
C GLN A 2 5.95 -54.03 -33.84
N PRO A 3 4.88 -53.21 -33.72
CA PRO A 3 4.44 -52.11 -34.61
C PRO A 3 4.16 -50.78 -33.86
N SER A 4 4.24 -49.62 -34.51
CA SER A 4 3.26 -49.05 -35.47
C SER A 4 1.91 -48.78 -34.81
N SER A 5 1.38 -47.56 -34.82
CA SER A 5 0.78 -46.89 -36.00
C SER A 5 -0.19 -45.84 -35.41
N ASN A 6 -0.67 -44.78 -36.06
CA ASN A 6 -0.53 -44.18 -37.39
C ASN A 6 -1.22 -42.80 -37.22
N LYS A 7 -0.65 -41.71 -37.76
CA LYS A 7 -1.13 -41.02 -38.99
C LYS A 7 -2.58 -40.53 -38.90
N ARG A 8 -2.91 -39.27 -39.18
CA ARG A 8 -2.70 -38.54 -40.46
C ARG A 8 -3.08 -37.06 -40.20
N ARG A 9 -2.30 -36.00 -40.55
CA ARG A 9 -2.05 -35.41 -41.89
C ARG A 9 -3.37 -35.11 -42.65
N ARG A 10 -3.70 -33.90 -43.10
CA ARG A 10 -3.05 -32.99 -44.07
C ARG A 10 -3.96 -31.75 -44.25
N LYS A 11 -3.46 -30.51 -44.22
CA LYS A 11 -3.00 -29.64 -45.34
C LYS A 11 -4.07 -29.10 -46.31
N SER A 12 -3.91 -27.79 -46.58
CA SER A 12 -4.33 -27.00 -47.77
C SER A 12 -5.83 -26.76 -47.93
N ASN A 13 -6.32 -25.62 -48.44
CA ASN A 13 -5.73 -24.69 -49.39
C ASN A 13 -6.47 -23.33 -49.42
N ARG A 14 -5.74 -22.28 -49.83
CA ARG A 14 -6.22 -20.95 -50.26
C ARG A 14 -7.34 -21.01 -51.31
N LYS A 15 -8.20 -19.97 -51.35
CA LYS A 15 -8.45 -19.12 -52.54
C LYS A 15 -9.20 -17.82 -52.20
N HIS A 16 -8.74 -16.74 -52.83
CA HIS A 16 -9.33 -15.39 -52.94
C HIS A 16 -10.50 -15.34 -53.93
N THR A 17 -11.42 -14.38 -53.74
CA THR A 17 -12.05 -13.44 -54.72
C THR A 17 -13.11 -12.63 -53.93
N SER A 18 -12.96 -11.34 -53.61
CA SER A 18 -13.17 -10.11 -54.42
C SER A 18 -14.54 -10.00 -55.12
N ASN A 19 -15.43 -9.11 -54.63
CA ASN A 19 -15.97 -7.94 -55.36
C ASN A 19 -17.27 -7.38 -54.73
N ASP A 20 -17.20 -6.09 -54.37
CA ASP A 20 -18.11 -4.97 -54.66
C ASP A 20 -19.63 -5.17 -54.86
N ALA A 21 -20.43 -4.39 -54.11
CA ALA A 21 -21.28 -3.30 -54.63
C ALA A 21 -22.54 -3.04 -53.75
N ASP A 22 -22.66 -1.82 -53.21
CA ASP A 22 -23.92 -1.13 -52.85
C ASP A 22 -24.70 -0.73 -54.14
N PRO A 23 -26.03 -0.40 -54.17
CA PRO A 23 -26.78 0.43 -53.19
C PRO A 23 -28.29 0.12 -52.96
N LYS A 24 -28.92 0.90 -52.06
CA LYS A 24 -30.35 1.09 -51.65
C LYS A 24 -31.34 1.41 -52.81
N PRO A 25 -32.66 1.76 -52.61
CA PRO A 25 -33.65 1.57 -51.51
C PRO A 25 -35.02 0.98 -52.00
N ASP A 26 -35.96 0.64 -51.11
CA ASP A 26 -37.34 1.23 -51.09
C ASP A 26 -38.30 0.57 -50.08
N GLU A 27 -39.28 1.41 -49.72
CA GLU A 27 -40.28 1.35 -48.65
C GLU A 27 -41.38 0.26 -48.81
N THR A 28 -41.90 -0.29 -47.70
CA THR A 28 -43.26 0.00 -47.19
C THR A 28 -43.73 -1.01 -46.10
N THR A 29 -43.99 -0.44 -44.91
CA THR A 29 -45.18 -0.63 -44.05
C THR A 29 -45.61 -2.04 -43.60
N SER A 30 -45.47 -2.32 -42.28
CA SER A 30 -46.56 -2.89 -41.44
C SER A 30 -46.19 -3.01 -39.95
N GLN A 31 -46.86 -2.19 -39.13
CA GLN A 31 -47.46 -2.51 -37.82
C GLN A 31 -46.62 -3.12 -36.67
N GLY A 32 -46.18 -2.23 -35.77
CA GLY A 32 -46.50 -2.23 -34.33
C GLY A 32 -46.33 -3.50 -33.49
N ALA A 33 -45.24 -3.57 -32.71
CA ALA A 33 -45.23 -4.12 -31.35
C ALA A 33 -43.98 -3.65 -30.57
N GLY A 34 -44.22 -2.95 -29.45
CA GLY A 34 -43.35 -2.93 -28.27
C GLY A 34 -41.90 -2.47 -28.42
N VAL A 35 -41.66 -1.18 -28.20
CA VAL A 35 -40.35 -0.69 -27.74
C VAL A 35 -40.16 -1.17 -26.30
N HIS A 36 -39.29 -2.14 -26.06
CA HIS A 36 -38.50 -2.24 -24.83
C HIS A 36 -37.23 -3.07 -25.08
N ALA A 37 -36.11 -2.46 -24.74
CA ALA A 37 -34.74 -2.95 -24.83
C ALA A 37 -34.52 -4.30 -24.13
N PRO A 38 -33.44 -5.05 -24.46
CA PRO A 38 -33.09 -6.27 -23.74
C PRO A 38 -32.84 -5.94 -22.26
N ALA A 39 -33.59 -6.59 -21.37
CA ALA A 39 -33.41 -6.48 -19.94
C ALA A 39 -32.10 -7.17 -19.51
N THR A 40 -31.00 -6.46 -19.66
CA THR A 40 -29.79 -6.67 -18.87
C THR A 40 -30.09 -6.16 -17.46
N ILE A 41 -30.28 -7.08 -16.49
CA ILE A 41 -30.22 -6.72 -15.08
C ILE A 41 -29.27 -7.71 -14.41
N VAL A 42 -27.98 -7.43 -14.58
CA VAL A 42 -26.97 -7.76 -13.59
C VAL A 42 -26.90 -6.52 -12.70
N PRO A 43 -27.17 -6.57 -11.38
CA PRO A 43 -26.93 -5.43 -10.51
C PRO A 43 -25.41 -5.23 -10.41
N GLU A 44 -24.94 -4.26 -11.18
CA GLU A 44 -23.56 -3.93 -11.49
C GLU A 44 -23.18 -2.65 -10.75
N LEU A 45 -22.18 -2.71 -9.86
CA LEU A 45 -21.24 -1.64 -9.45
C LEU A 45 -21.75 -0.24 -9.03
N ALA A 46 -23.04 0.07 -9.10
CA ALA A 46 -23.58 1.42 -8.96
C ALA A 46 -23.91 1.83 -7.51
N GLU A 47 -23.85 0.90 -6.55
CA GLU A 47 -24.13 1.20 -5.13
C GLU A 47 -22.91 1.80 -4.40
N ILE A 48 -21.68 1.52 -4.86
CA ILE A 48 -20.46 2.01 -4.20
C ILE A 48 -20.35 3.55 -4.21
N PRO A 49 -20.68 4.29 -5.29
CA PRO A 49 -20.49 5.74 -5.33
C PRO A 49 -21.39 6.54 -4.36
N GLN A 50 -22.63 6.10 -4.10
CA GLN A 50 -23.53 6.80 -3.16
C GLN A 50 -23.24 6.42 -1.70
N ILE A 51 -23.00 5.13 -1.44
CA ILE A 51 -22.67 4.65 -0.10
C ILE A 51 -21.36 5.28 0.41
N VAL A 52 -20.35 5.50 -0.45
CA VAL A 52 -19.05 6.07 -0.04
C VAL A 52 -19.12 7.56 0.33
N MET A 53 -19.97 8.37 -0.32
CA MET A 53 -20.16 9.77 0.11
C MET A 53 -21.16 9.88 1.26
N GLU A 54 -22.19 9.04 1.29
CA GLU A 54 -23.29 9.14 2.25
C GLU A 54 -22.99 8.43 3.59
N GLU A 55 -22.19 7.36 3.61
CA GLU A 55 -21.73 6.71 4.86
C GLU A 55 -20.56 7.43 5.51
N MET A 56 -19.66 8.05 4.74
CA MET A 56 -18.55 8.84 5.30
C MET A 56 -18.97 10.24 5.76
N MET A 57 -20.20 10.65 5.43
CA MET A 57 -20.92 11.77 6.05
C MET A 57 -21.66 11.37 7.35
N LYS A 58 -21.70 10.08 7.75
CA LYS A 58 -22.38 9.64 8.98
C LYS A 58 -21.54 9.88 10.25
N THR A 59 -22.27 10.22 11.31
CA THR A 59 -21.92 11.05 12.46
C THR A 59 -21.52 10.25 13.71
N SER A 60 -20.57 9.31 13.62
CA SER A 60 -19.87 8.82 14.82
C SER A 60 -18.53 8.13 14.49
N PRO A 61 -17.50 8.26 15.34
CA PRO A 61 -16.20 7.64 15.11
C PRO A 61 -16.25 6.10 15.06
N ARG A 62 -17.19 5.46 15.76
CA ARG A 62 -17.38 4.00 15.73
C ARG A 62 -17.80 3.50 14.35
N GLN A 63 -18.75 4.17 13.71
CA GLN A 63 -19.21 3.80 12.36
C GLN A 63 -18.09 4.00 11.33
N VAL A 64 -17.31 5.08 11.47
CA VAL A 64 -16.15 5.33 10.61
C VAL A 64 -15.10 4.24 10.78
N ALA A 65 -14.77 3.86 12.01
CA ALA A 65 -13.84 2.77 12.28
C ALA A 65 -14.33 1.44 11.71
N GLN A 66 -15.60 1.07 11.94
CA GLN A 66 -16.20 -0.15 11.39
C GLN A 66 -16.21 -0.16 9.86
N ALA A 67 -16.49 0.98 9.22
CA ALA A 67 -16.45 1.08 7.77
C ALA A 67 -15.01 0.94 7.23
N MET A 68 -14.00 1.45 7.93
CA MET A 68 -12.59 1.24 7.57
C MET A 68 -12.16 -0.21 7.82
N ASP A 69 -12.62 -0.82 8.91
CA ASP A 69 -12.28 -2.18 9.30
C ASP A 69 -12.89 -3.23 8.37
N GLY A 70 -14.19 -3.13 8.09
CA GLY A 70 -14.86 -3.97 7.09
C GLY A 70 -14.27 -3.78 5.68
N ARG A 71 -13.68 -2.61 5.39
CA ARG A 71 -12.90 -2.41 4.17
C ARG A 71 -11.53 -3.08 4.26
N ASN A 72 -10.82 -3.05 5.39
CA ASN A 72 -9.57 -3.80 5.55
C ASN A 72 -9.77 -5.30 5.28
N ASP A 73 -10.87 -5.88 5.75
CA ASP A 73 -11.23 -7.28 5.49
C ASP A 73 -11.47 -7.56 3.98
N LEU A 74 -12.11 -6.61 3.27
CA LEU A 74 -12.31 -6.70 1.81
C LEU A 74 -11.03 -6.49 1.00
N LEU A 75 -10.00 -5.87 1.60
CA LEU A 75 -8.69 -5.64 1.01
C LEU A 75 -7.66 -6.71 1.47
N ASP A 76 -8.10 -7.80 2.11
CA ASP A 76 -7.21 -8.86 2.55
C ASP A 76 -6.55 -9.60 1.36
N ASN A 77 -5.25 -9.80 1.46
CA ASN A 77 -4.38 -10.30 0.39
C ASN A 77 -4.54 -11.81 0.12
N SER A 78 -5.47 -12.48 0.79
CA SER A 78 -5.73 -13.92 0.67
C SER A 78 -6.59 -14.30 -0.55
N ASN A 79 -7.16 -13.33 -1.28
CA ASN A 79 -8.05 -13.56 -2.40
C ASN A 79 -7.61 -12.80 -3.68
N ASN A 80 -7.59 -13.48 -4.84
CA ASN A 80 -7.19 -12.90 -6.14
C ASN A 80 -8.06 -11.70 -6.59
N ASN A 81 -9.20 -11.46 -5.95
CA ASN A 81 -10.07 -10.30 -6.20
C ASN A 81 -9.68 -9.04 -5.39
N SER A 82 -8.80 -9.14 -4.40
CA SER A 82 -8.43 -8.01 -3.53
C SER A 82 -7.76 -6.88 -4.31
N GLU A 83 -6.85 -7.20 -5.24
CA GLU A 83 -6.18 -6.19 -6.07
C GLU A 83 -7.20 -5.39 -6.90
N LYS A 84 -8.21 -6.04 -7.46
CA LYS A 84 -9.28 -5.38 -8.23
C LYS A 84 -10.09 -4.44 -7.34
N HIS A 85 -10.48 -4.87 -6.14
CA HIS A 85 -11.21 -4.03 -5.19
C HIS A 85 -10.37 -2.85 -4.69
N ILE A 86 -9.07 -3.06 -4.40
CA ILE A 86 -8.18 -1.97 -4.01
C ILE A 86 -8.03 -0.97 -5.17
N LYS A 87 -7.87 -1.43 -6.42
CA LYS A 87 -7.82 -0.56 -7.61
C LYS A 87 -9.07 0.29 -7.74
N GLU A 88 -10.23 -0.33 -7.59
CA GLU A 88 -11.50 0.35 -7.73
C GLU A 88 -11.74 1.35 -6.60
N ALA A 89 -11.56 0.94 -5.34
CA ALA A 89 -11.63 1.82 -4.19
C ALA A 89 -10.67 3.01 -4.33
N PHE A 90 -9.47 2.75 -4.83
CA PHE A 90 -8.48 3.79 -5.09
C PHE A 90 -8.95 4.76 -6.17
N ARG A 91 -9.51 4.26 -7.29
CA ARG A 91 -10.07 5.08 -8.39
C ARG A 91 -11.19 6.00 -7.90
N PHE A 92 -11.93 5.59 -6.88
CA PHE A 92 -12.98 6.39 -6.23
C PHE A 92 -12.47 7.30 -5.10
N GLY A 93 -11.16 7.44 -4.90
CA GLY A 93 -10.59 8.37 -3.92
C GLY A 93 -10.57 7.84 -2.48
N ALA A 94 -10.55 6.51 -2.27
CA ALA A 94 -10.48 5.95 -0.92
C ALA A 94 -9.28 6.49 -0.11
N HIS A 95 -8.13 6.72 -0.75
CA HIS A 95 -6.93 7.26 -0.09
C HIS A 95 -7.16 8.66 0.49
N THR A 96 -7.74 9.59 -0.28
CA THR A 96 -8.03 10.95 0.23
C THR A 96 -9.08 10.92 1.33
N MET A 97 -10.10 10.08 1.17
CA MET A 97 -11.19 9.95 2.12
C MET A 97 -10.73 9.39 3.47
N VAL A 98 -9.94 8.30 3.47
CA VAL A 98 -9.36 7.72 4.70
C VAL A 98 -8.53 8.78 5.43
N LEU A 99 -7.65 9.50 4.71
CA LEU A 99 -6.83 10.56 5.30
C LEU A 99 -7.67 11.71 5.87
N ALA A 100 -8.77 12.09 5.19
CA ALA A 100 -9.68 13.12 5.69
C ALA A 100 -10.36 12.70 7.01
N GLN A 101 -10.79 11.44 7.12
CA GLN A 101 -11.40 10.91 8.34
C GLN A 101 -10.37 10.78 9.48
N MET A 102 -9.16 10.32 9.20
CA MET A 102 -8.08 10.29 10.20
C MET A 102 -7.77 11.70 10.73
N ARG A 103 -7.76 12.73 9.87
CA ARG A 103 -7.58 14.13 10.30
C ARG A 103 -8.75 14.60 11.15
N ARG A 104 -9.99 14.34 10.73
CA ARG A 104 -11.21 14.74 11.44
C ARG A 104 -11.30 14.10 12.82
N TRP A 105 -11.01 12.82 12.92
CA TRP A 105 -11.08 12.02 14.14
C TRP A 105 -9.69 11.73 14.71
N SER A 106 -8.81 12.72 14.68
CA SER A 106 -7.42 12.58 15.15
C SER A 106 -7.30 12.18 16.62
N ALA A 107 -8.36 12.32 17.42
CA ALA A 107 -8.39 11.94 18.83
C ALA A 107 -9.05 10.57 19.10
N ASN A 108 -9.50 9.85 18.07
CA ASN A 108 -10.09 8.52 18.22
C ASN A 108 -9.09 7.43 17.78
N GLU A 109 -8.70 6.57 18.72
CA GLU A 109 -7.71 5.51 18.52
C GLU A 109 -8.13 4.52 17.43
N ASP A 110 -9.38 4.03 17.46
CA ASP A 110 -9.88 3.04 16.51
C ASP A 110 -9.82 3.56 15.06
N VAL A 111 -10.26 4.80 14.83
CA VAL A 111 -10.19 5.43 13.51
C VAL A 111 -8.74 5.58 13.05
N GLN A 112 -7.82 5.96 13.94
CA GLN A 112 -6.41 6.04 13.58
C GLN A 112 -5.84 4.66 13.22
N MET A 113 -6.15 3.64 14.02
CA MET A 113 -5.69 2.28 13.81
C MET A 113 -6.20 1.73 12.46
N CYS A 114 -7.52 1.72 12.25
CA CYS A 114 -8.12 1.22 11.01
C CYS A 114 -7.64 2.03 9.80
N GLY A 115 -7.49 3.35 9.96
CA GLY A 115 -6.95 4.24 8.94
C GLY A 115 -5.53 3.90 8.53
N CYS A 116 -4.63 3.64 9.50
CA CYS A 116 -3.26 3.21 9.22
C CYS A 116 -3.22 1.91 8.40
N PHE A 117 -4.02 0.90 8.73
CA PHE A 117 -4.11 -0.34 7.95
C PHE A 117 -4.70 -0.12 6.55
N CYS A 118 -5.70 0.74 6.39
CA CYS A 118 -6.23 1.10 5.07
C CYS A 118 -5.13 1.73 4.19
N ILE A 119 -4.34 2.66 4.75
CA ILE A 119 -3.24 3.30 4.02
C ILE A 119 -2.15 2.30 3.66
N GLU A 120 -1.82 1.35 4.54
CA GLU A 120 -0.89 0.25 4.24
C GLU A 120 -1.29 -0.50 2.97
N LYS A 121 -2.55 -0.93 2.88
CA LYS A 121 -3.09 -1.64 1.71
C LYS A 121 -3.09 -0.78 0.45
N LEU A 122 -3.49 0.48 0.58
CA LEU A 122 -3.56 1.41 -0.56
C LEU A 122 -2.17 1.80 -1.10
N ALA A 123 -1.16 1.82 -0.23
CA ALA A 123 0.23 2.15 -0.57
C ALA A 123 1.06 0.94 -1.02
N TYR A 124 0.54 -0.29 -0.90
CA TYR A 124 1.28 -1.52 -1.24
C TYR A 124 1.59 -1.64 -2.75
N MET A 125 0.88 -0.92 -3.61
CA MET A 125 1.04 -1.01 -5.07
C MET A 125 1.85 0.18 -5.61
N ASP A 126 3.00 -0.10 -6.23
CA ASP A 126 3.98 0.89 -6.74
C ASP A 126 3.34 2.03 -7.56
N GLU A 127 2.32 1.72 -8.37
CA GLU A 127 1.64 2.70 -9.24
C GLU A 127 0.82 3.76 -8.46
N ARG A 128 0.42 3.46 -7.22
CA ARG A 128 -0.46 4.30 -6.38
C ARG A 128 0.31 5.05 -5.31
N GLU A 129 1.46 4.54 -4.92
CA GLU A 129 2.31 5.11 -3.87
C GLU A 129 2.47 6.64 -4.02
N PRO A 130 2.82 7.20 -5.20
CA PRO A 130 3.00 8.65 -5.33
C PRO A 130 1.74 9.45 -5.00
N GLN A 131 0.57 8.99 -5.43
CA GLN A 131 -0.70 9.67 -5.17
C GLN A 131 -1.10 9.61 -3.69
N VAL A 132 -0.79 8.51 -3.00
CA VAL A 132 -1.00 8.40 -1.55
C VAL A 132 -0.05 9.34 -0.79
N ILE A 133 1.20 9.43 -1.22
CA ILE A 133 2.20 10.36 -0.68
C ILE A 133 1.74 11.81 -0.89
N ASP A 134 1.35 12.18 -2.11
CA ASP A 134 0.93 13.53 -2.48
C ASP A 134 -0.33 13.97 -1.71
N ALA A 135 -1.18 13.03 -1.31
CA ALA A 135 -2.33 13.29 -0.44
C ALA A 135 -1.95 13.56 1.04
N GLY A 136 -0.66 13.49 1.38
CA GLY A 136 -0.12 13.76 2.72
C GLY A 136 -0.23 12.59 3.69
N ALA A 137 -0.16 11.36 3.19
CA ALA A 137 -0.32 10.16 4.03
C ALA A 137 0.78 10.02 5.08
N VAL A 138 2.02 10.38 4.76
CA VAL A 138 3.16 10.26 5.68
C VAL A 138 2.95 11.13 6.92
N GLU A 139 2.52 12.37 6.75
CA GLU A 139 2.25 13.31 7.83
C GLU A 139 1.10 12.84 8.72
N VAL A 140 0.02 12.32 8.11
CA VAL A 140 -1.15 11.80 8.85
C VAL A 140 -0.77 10.58 9.68
N VAL A 141 -0.05 9.62 9.09
CA VAL A 141 0.39 8.40 9.80
C VAL A 141 1.36 8.74 10.94
N LEU A 142 2.32 9.64 10.71
CA LEU A 142 3.22 10.09 11.77
C LEU A 142 2.47 10.79 12.91
N SER A 143 1.46 11.61 12.59
CA SER A 143 0.63 12.27 13.59
C SER A 143 -0.16 11.26 14.43
N ALA A 144 -0.74 10.23 13.79
CA ALA A 144 -1.44 9.15 14.46
C ALA A 144 -0.54 8.41 15.45
N MET A 145 0.64 7.96 14.98
CA MET A 145 1.62 7.26 15.81
C MET A 145 2.13 8.13 16.97
N HIS A 146 2.33 9.43 16.75
CA HIS A 146 2.76 10.34 17.81
C HIS A 146 1.67 10.51 18.88
N LYS A 147 0.40 10.54 18.48
CA LYS A 147 -0.73 10.77 19.38
C LYS A 147 -1.15 9.53 20.18
N PHE A 148 -0.91 8.34 19.64
CA PHE A 148 -1.23 7.06 20.28
C PHE A 148 0.02 6.19 20.48
N PRO A 149 1.01 6.64 21.29
CA PRO A 149 2.27 5.91 21.47
C PRO A 149 2.09 4.56 22.17
N SER A 150 1.03 4.40 22.98
CA SER A 150 0.72 3.17 23.72
C SER A 150 -0.21 2.21 22.98
N SER A 151 -0.78 2.63 21.84
CA SER A 151 -1.66 1.78 21.05
C SER A 151 -0.85 0.89 20.11
N VAL A 152 -0.70 -0.38 20.47
CA VAL A 152 0.03 -1.38 19.67
C VAL A 152 -0.51 -1.42 18.24
N GLY A 153 -1.84 -1.37 18.07
CA GLY A 153 -2.49 -1.38 16.77
C GLY A 153 -2.13 -0.18 15.89
N VAL A 154 -2.17 1.03 16.46
CA VAL A 154 -1.76 2.25 15.73
C VAL A 154 -0.27 2.22 15.39
N GLN A 155 0.59 1.79 16.32
CA GLN A 155 2.03 1.70 16.06
C GLN A 155 2.33 0.68 14.96
N TYR A 156 1.76 -0.52 15.04
CA TYR A 156 1.97 -1.57 14.05
C TYR A 156 1.44 -1.19 12.67
N GLY A 157 0.17 -0.78 12.58
CA GLY A 157 -0.43 -0.35 11.32
C GLY A 157 0.28 0.86 10.71
N GLY A 158 0.69 1.82 11.55
CA GLY A 158 1.43 3.00 11.13
C GLY A 158 2.82 2.65 10.57
N CYS A 159 3.55 1.77 11.25
CA CYS A 159 4.83 1.26 10.76
C CYS A 159 4.69 0.51 9.43
N LEU A 160 3.66 -0.32 9.25
CA LEU A 160 3.43 -1.00 7.98
C LEU A 160 3.12 -0.01 6.84
N ALA A 161 2.27 0.98 7.09
CA ALA A 161 1.97 2.02 6.13
C ALA A 161 3.23 2.80 5.71
N LEU A 162 4.05 3.23 6.68
CA LEU A 162 5.32 3.93 6.41
C LEU A 162 6.31 3.06 5.65
N LYS A 163 6.37 1.75 5.95
CA LYS A 163 7.22 0.81 5.21
C LYS A 163 6.87 0.80 3.73
N ASN A 164 5.59 0.71 3.38
CA ASN A 164 5.15 0.69 1.98
C ASN A 164 5.42 2.06 1.31
N LEU A 165 5.03 3.16 1.96
CA LEU A 165 5.21 4.54 1.46
C LEU A 165 6.67 4.96 1.25
N LEU A 166 7.63 4.32 1.94
CA LEU A 166 9.06 4.63 1.80
C LEU A 166 9.80 3.63 0.91
N SER A 167 9.14 2.57 0.44
CA SER A 167 9.79 1.49 -0.30
C SER A 167 10.05 1.84 -1.77
N GLY A 168 9.14 2.54 -2.45
CA GLY A 168 9.29 2.98 -3.85
C GLY A 168 10.37 4.03 -4.06
N ASP A 169 10.79 4.73 -3.01
CA ASP A 169 11.89 5.69 -3.03
C ASP A 169 13.29 5.01 -3.18
N SER A 170 13.33 3.68 -3.35
CA SER A 170 14.56 2.91 -3.58
C SER A 170 14.98 2.85 -5.05
N SER A 171 14.06 3.11 -5.99
CA SER A 171 14.24 2.81 -7.44
C SER A 171 14.31 4.04 -8.35
N SER A 172 13.94 5.23 -7.87
CA SER A 172 13.89 6.44 -8.69
C SER A 172 15.18 7.27 -8.58
N SER A 173 15.96 7.26 -9.66
CA SER A 173 17.23 7.96 -9.80
C SER A 173 17.03 9.33 -10.46
N GLN A 174 16.29 10.29 -9.87
CA GLN A 174 16.46 11.72 -10.21
C GLN A 174 15.72 12.73 -9.32
N SER A 175 16.52 13.70 -8.84
CA SER A 175 16.30 15.15 -8.60
C SER A 175 15.08 15.74 -7.88
N THR A 176 14.04 14.99 -7.51
CA THR A 176 12.97 15.53 -6.64
C THR A 176 13.30 15.21 -5.19
N GLN A 177 13.11 16.17 -4.26
CA GLN A 177 13.28 15.92 -2.83
C GLN A 177 12.39 14.75 -2.43
N THR A 178 13.00 13.58 -2.25
CA THR A 178 12.24 12.35 -2.14
C THR A 178 11.50 12.30 -0.81
N ILE A 179 10.42 11.52 -0.74
CA ILE A 179 9.63 11.42 0.50
C ILE A 179 10.49 10.98 1.69
N SER A 180 11.50 10.14 1.48
CA SER A 180 12.46 9.78 2.54
C SER A 180 13.27 10.98 3.05
N ALA A 181 13.62 11.93 2.17
CA ALA A 181 14.33 13.13 2.61
C ALA A 181 13.43 14.00 3.50
N ARG A 182 12.17 14.21 3.12
CA ARG A 182 11.19 14.91 3.98
C ARG A 182 10.95 14.16 5.30
N PHE A 183 10.78 12.85 5.23
CA PHE A 183 10.60 11.98 6.39
C PHE A 183 11.73 12.12 7.42
N VAL A 184 12.98 12.12 6.95
CA VAL A 184 14.17 12.21 7.82
C VAL A 184 14.42 13.65 8.29
N GLN A 185 14.33 14.64 7.40
CA GLN A 185 14.84 15.99 7.66
C GLN A 185 13.78 16.95 8.22
N GLN A 186 12.51 16.73 7.90
CA GLN A 186 11.43 17.69 8.20
C GLN A 186 10.38 17.12 9.14
N LEU A 187 10.05 15.84 9.00
CA LEU A 187 8.91 15.24 9.72
C LEU A 187 9.31 14.52 11.01
N GLY A 188 10.60 14.45 11.34
CA GLY A 188 11.09 13.73 12.52
C GLY A 188 10.75 12.23 12.51
N GLY A 189 10.48 11.66 11.32
CA GLY A 189 9.94 10.30 11.19
C GLY A 189 10.87 9.22 11.76
N VAL A 190 12.19 9.46 11.72
CA VAL A 190 13.19 8.57 12.32
C VAL A 190 13.00 8.45 13.84
N LEU A 191 12.68 9.56 14.52
CA LEU A 191 12.42 9.56 15.96
C LEU A 191 11.09 8.87 16.29
N VAL A 192 10.06 9.06 15.46
CA VAL A 192 8.78 8.35 15.63
C VAL A 192 8.97 6.85 15.52
N VAL A 193 9.71 6.37 14.52
CA VAL A 193 10.03 4.93 14.38
C VAL A 193 10.85 4.42 15.57
N LYS A 194 11.84 5.20 16.05
CA LYS A 194 12.59 4.84 17.26
C LYS A 194 11.67 4.72 18.48
N HIS A 195 10.79 5.69 18.72
CA HIS A 195 9.86 5.64 19.84
C HIS A 195 8.88 4.46 19.73
N ALA A 196 8.41 4.13 18.52
CA ALA A 196 7.60 2.94 18.30
C ALA A 196 8.35 1.66 18.70
N MET A 197 9.64 1.55 18.34
CA MET A 197 10.49 0.44 18.76
C MET A 197 10.71 0.41 20.28
N GLU A 198 10.85 1.55 20.94
CA GLU A 198 11.07 1.62 22.40
C GLU A 198 9.79 1.27 23.17
N ALA A 199 8.64 1.78 22.73
CA ALA A 199 7.34 1.50 23.34
C ALA A 199 6.89 0.03 23.16
N ASN A 200 7.31 -0.61 22.07
CA ASN A 200 6.92 -1.97 21.71
C ASN A 200 8.14 -2.89 21.61
N PHE A 201 9.05 -2.79 22.58
CA PHE A 201 10.34 -3.48 22.53
C PHE A 201 10.21 -5.01 22.44
N GLU A 202 9.20 -5.58 23.10
CA GLU A 202 8.94 -7.02 23.13
C GLU A 202 8.22 -7.55 21.88
N ASP A 203 7.58 -6.67 21.10
CA ASP A 203 6.79 -7.05 19.93
C ASP A 203 7.69 -7.28 18.72
N THR A 204 7.95 -8.54 18.40
CA THR A 204 8.85 -8.92 17.29
C THR A 204 8.36 -8.42 15.93
N GLU A 205 7.05 -8.31 15.72
CA GLU A 205 6.52 -7.89 14.43
C GLU A 205 6.73 -6.39 14.23
N ILE A 206 6.42 -5.57 15.23
CA ILE A 206 6.72 -4.14 15.21
C ILE A 206 8.24 -3.90 15.05
N GLN A 207 9.07 -4.63 15.80
CA GLN A 207 10.53 -4.51 15.68
C GLN A 207 11.01 -4.81 14.25
N SER A 208 10.45 -5.85 13.62
CA SER A 208 10.80 -6.26 12.25
C SER A 208 10.41 -5.20 11.22
N VAL A 209 9.19 -4.66 11.30
CA VAL A 209 8.69 -3.63 10.37
C VAL A 209 9.45 -2.31 10.54
N CYS A 210 9.70 -1.87 11.77
CA CYS A 210 10.54 -0.70 12.06
C CYS A 210 11.95 -0.87 11.49
N CYS A 211 12.55 -2.05 11.68
CA CYS A 211 13.84 -2.38 11.10
C CYS A 211 13.85 -2.29 9.56
N ASP A 212 12.78 -2.72 8.88
CA ASP A 212 12.65 -2.57 7.43
C ASP A 212 12.63 -1.11 6.98
N ILE A 213 11.89 -0.24 7.67
CA ILE A 213 11.89 1.21 7.40
C ILE A 213 13.32 1.77 7.53
N LEU A 214 13.97 1.48 8.66
CA LEU A 214 15.32 1.96 8.93
C LEU A 214 16.34 1.42 7.91
N ARG A 215 16.14 0.20 7.40
CA ARG A 215 16.96 -0.36 6.33
C ARG A 215 16.81 0.43 5.03
N PHE A 216 15.60 0.79 4.62
CA PHE A 216 15.37 1.60 3.41
C PHE A 216 16.12 2.94 3.50
N LEU A 217 16.04 3.60 4.66
CA LEU A 217 16.75 4.85 4.90
C LEU A 217 18.28 4.65 4.93
N ALA A 218 18.76 3.58 5.56
CA ALA A 218 20.19 3.31 5.70
C ALA A 218 20.90 2.98 4.37
N LEU A 219 20.17 2.55 3.34
CA LEU A 219 20.71 2.38 1.99
C LEU A 219 21.18 3.72 1.39
N LYS A 220 20.60 4.84 1.82
CA LYS A 220 20.95 6.18 1.34
C LYS A 220 21.95 6.84 2.29
N LYS A 221 23.19 7.01 1.82
CA LYS A 221 24.32 7.51 2.65
C LYS A 221 24.02 8.83 3.37
N GLN A 222 23.24 9.71 2.73
CA GLN A 222 22.89 11.03 3.24
C GLN A 222 22.06 11.01 4.53
N PHE A 223 21.31 9.94 4.83
CA PHE A 223 20.44 9.88 6.01
C PHE A 223 21.12 9.30 7.25
N LEU A 224 22.29 8.68 7.08
CA LEU A 224 22.91 7.93 8.17
C LEU A 224 23.39 8.81 9.33
N THR A 225 23.85 10.03 9.05
CA THR A 225 24.23 10.96 10.13
C THR A 225 23.01 11.31 10.98
N ALA A 226 21.89 11.69 10.35
CA ALA A 226 20.65 11.97 11.06
C ALA A 226 20.12 10.75 11.85
N MET A 227 20.21 9.54 11.29
CA MET A 227 19.82 8.32 11.99
C MET A 227 20.70 8.03 13.22
N LEU A 228 22.00 8.32 13.13
CA LEU A 228 22.94 8.14 14.24
C LEU A 228 22.70 9.18 15.34
N GLU A 229 22.50 10.45 14.98
CA GLU A 229 22.16 11.54 15.89
C GLU A 229 20.83 11.29 16.61
N ALA A 230 19.85 10.71 15.92
CA ALA A 230 18.59 10.27 16.50
C ALA A 230 18.72 9.06 17.46
N GLY A 231 19.91 8.47 17.60
CA GLY A 231 20.16 7.37 18.52
C GLY A 231 19.59 6.01 18.06
N VAL A 232 19.17 5.88 16.80
CA VAL A 232 18.56 4.65 16.26
C VAL A 232 19.50 3.45 16.35
N GLY A 233 20.81 3.67 16.20
CA GLY A 233 21.80 2.60 16.28
C GLY A 233 21.75 1.85 17.62
N GLY A 234 21.50 2.55 18.72
CA GLY A 234 21.42 1.95 20.05
C GLY A 234 20.22 1.01 20.22
N ILE A 235 19.02 1.45 19.82
CA ILE A 235 17.82 0.63 19.93
C ILE A 235 17.88 -0.59 18.99
N VAL A 236 18.37 -0.42 17.76
CA VAL A 236 18.50 -1.55 16.82
C VAL A 236 19.45 -2.63 17.37
N MET A 237 20.58 -2.23 17.97
CA MET A 237 21.51 -3.18 18.57
C MET A 237 20.90 -3.91 19.77
N LYS A 238 20.17 -3.21 20.65
CA LYS A 238 19.44 -3.84 21.77
C LYS A 238 18.38 -4.83 21.28
N THR A 239 17.55 -4.43 20.31
CA THR A 239 16.53 -5.29 19.69
C THR A 239 17.16 -6.55 19.09
N LEU A 240 18.31 -6.41 18.43
CA LEU A 240 19.06 -7.52 17.85
C LEU A 240 19.56 -8.53 18.85
N GLU A 241 20.09 -8.06 19.98
CA GLU A 241 20.61 -8.91 21.05
C GLU A 241 19.46 -9.66 21.74
N HIS A 242 18.34 -8.97 21.95
CA HIS A 242 17.17 -9.51 22.64
C HIS A 242 16.39 -10.53 21.79
N HIS A 243 16.13 -10.22 20.52
CA HIS A 243 15.29 -11.03 19.62
C HIS A 243 16.08 -11.96 18.68
N TRP A 244 17.40 -12.11 18.92
CA TRP A 244 18.39 -12.82 18.10
C TRP A 244 17.96 -14.21 17.59
N LYS A 245 17.16 -14.94 18.38
CA LYS A 245 16.79 -16.34 18.11
C LYS A 245 15.58 -16.51 17.19
N LYS A 246 14.78 -15.47 16.91
CA LYS A 246 13.48 -15.63 16.21
C LYS A 246 13.36 -14.97 14.82
N ASP A 247 14.20 -13.98 14.45
CA ASP A 247 13.90 -13.15 13.28
C ASP A 247 15.02 -13.05 12.22
N LYS A 248 14.66 -13.24 10.95
CA LYS A 248 15.54 -13.11 9.76
C LYS A 248 15.65 -11.66 9.25
N GLY A 249 14.66 -10.81 9.49
CA GLY A 249 14.61 -9.41 9.06
C GLY A 249 15.64 -8.55 9.79
N VAL A 250 15.68 -8.67 11.11
CA VAL A 250 16.60 -7.92 11.98
C VAL A 250 18.08 -8.19 11.63
N LYS A 251 18.42 -9.43 11.23
CA LYS A 251 19.79 -9.82 10.79
C LYS A 251 20.30 -9.03 9.58
N ARG A 252 19.43 -8.55 8.68
CA ARG A 252 19.82 -7.78 7.49
C ARG A 252 20.14 -6.32 7.83
N VAL A 253 19.41 -5.74 8.78
CA VAL A 253 19.63 -4.37 9.29
C VAL A 253 20.93 -4.28 10.07
N ARG A 254 21.23 -5.30 10.90
CA ARG A 254 22.51 -5.42 11.60
C ARG A 254 23.70 -5.26 10.67
N ARG A 255 23.71 -5.96 9.53
CA ARG A 255 24.87 -5.93 8.62
C ARG A 255 25.18 -4.53 8.10
N HIS A 256 24.16 -3.72 7.82
CA HIS A 256 24.37 -2.37 7.27
C HIS A 256 24.72 -1.34 8.35
N ILE A 257 23.99 -1.37 9.48
CA ILE A 257 24.24 -0.43 10.59
C ILE A 257 25.56 -0.78 11.30
N ALA A 258 25.80 -2.06 11.62
CA ALA A 258 27.04 -2.49 12.29
C ALA A 258 28.27 -2.33 11.39
N TRP A 259 28.20 -2.62 10.08
CA TRP A 259 29.32 -2.36 9.16
C TRP A 259 29.73 -0.88 9.21
N LYS A 260 28.76 0.04 9.13
CA LYS A 260 29.05 1.48 9.09
C LYS A 260 29.48 2.05 10.44
N VAL A 261 28.91 1.57 11.55
CA VAL A 261 29.33 1.93 12.92
C VAL A 261 30.76 1.42 13.19
N CYS A 262 31.10 0.20 12.74
CA CYS A 262 32.45 -0.34 12.83
C CYS A 262 33.44 0.39 11.91
N SER A 263 33.06 0.74 10.68
CA SER A 263 33.93 1.49 9.76
C SER A 263 34.24 2.91 10.23
N ARG A 264 33.32 3.60 10.94
CA ARG A 264 33.62 4.91 11.57
C ARG A 264 34.63 4.77 12.72
N ARG A 265 34.48 3.76 13.59
CA ARG A 265 35.47 3.47 14.65
C ARG A 265 36.85 3.05 14.15
N LEU A 266 36.95 2.60 12.89
CA LEU A 266 38.22 2.22 12.25
C LEU A 266 38.83 3.35 11.42
N GLY A 267 38.06 4.39 11.08
CA GLY A 267 38.57 5.61 10.41
C GLY A 267 39.04 6.69 11.38
N ASP A 268 38.63 6.62 12.65
CA ASP A 268 39.09 7.49 13.75
C ASP A 268 40.25 6.86 14.57
N ARG A 269 41.00 5.90 13.99
CA ARG A 269 42.22 5.33 14.58
C ARG A 269 43.43 5.53 13.69
#